data_AF-A0A942RY47-F1
#
_entry.id   AF-A0A942RY47-F1
#
_cell.length_a   1.000
_cell.length_b   1.000
_cell.length_c   1.000
_cell.angle_alpha   90.00
_cell.angle_beta   90.00
_cell.angle_gamma   90.00
#
_symmetry.space_group_name_H-M   'P 1'
#
loop_
_entity.id
_entity.type
_entity.pdbx_description
1 polymer ?
#
loop_
_entity_poly.entity_id
_entity_poly.type
_entity_poly.pdbx_seq_one_letter_code
_entity_poly.pdbx_strand_id
1 'polypeptide(L)'
;SAAAFTVSGQSNYTYDITLPSGNIVLANGANSMNINNFTASIGLTAGQLSSGGTGTQSFTVGATLDVSANQAAGLYTTATPFNVTVNYN
;
A
#
# COMPACT_ATOMS: atom_id res chain seq x y z
N SER A 1 4.79 -9.06 -5.84
CA SER A 1 4.24 -7.97 -6.67
C SER A 1 3.60 -6.93 -5.76
N ALA A 2 3.50 -5.67 -6.20
CA ALA A 2 2.81 -4.61 -5.44
C ALA A 2 1.28 -4.82 -5.49
N ALA A 3 0.57 -4.36 -4.45
CA ALA A 3 -0.89 -4.46 -4.39
C ALA A 3 -1.53 -3.37 -5.25
N ALA A 4 -2.58 -3.69 -6.00
CA ALA A 4 -3.28 -2.76 -6.88
C ALA A 4 -4.60 -2.27 -6.26
N PHE A 5 -4.88 -0.98 -6.39
CA PHE A 5 -6.06 -0.31 -5.87
C PHE A 5 -6.71 0.54 -6.98
N THR A 6 -8.02 0.72 -6.90
CA THR A 6 -8.77 1.65 -7.76
C THR A 6 -9.67 2.51 -6.90
N VAL A 7 -9.55 3.83 -7.06
CA VAL A 7 -10.43 4.82 -6.44
C VAL A 7 -11.40 5.30 -7.50
N SER A 8 -12.68 5.42 -7.13
CA SER A 8 -13.74 5.95 -7.96
C SER A 8 -14.46 7.08 -7.23
N GLY A 9 -14.85 8.13 -7.94
CA GLY A 9 -15.53 9.29 -7.37
C GLY A 9 -16.04 10.25 -8.44
N GLN A 10 -16.27 11.51 -8.06
CA GLN A 10 -16.65 12.56 -9.00
C GLN A 10 -15.47 12.85 -9.94
N SER A 11 -15.79 12.95 -11.22
CA SER A 11 -14.79 13.23 -12.25
C SER A 11 -14.02 14.53 -12.00
N ASN A 12 -12.72 14.52 -12.31
CA ASN A 12 -11.76 15.62 -12.12
C ASN A 12 -11.45 16.02 -10.67
N TYR A 13 -11.96 15.32 -9.67
CA TYR A 13 -11.59 15.59 -8.28
C TYR A 13 -10.24 14.99 -7.90
N THR A 14 -9.59 15.65 -6.95
CA THR A 14 -8.35 15.19 -6.34
C THR A 14 -8.62 14.46 -5.03
N TYR A 15 -7.70 13.59 -4.65
CA TYR A 15 -7.72 12.92 -3.35
C TYR A 15 -6.29 12.69 -2.87
N ASP A 16 -6.16 12.49 -1.57
CA ASP A 16 -4.90 12.09 -0.96
C ASP A 16 -5.03 10.67 -0.41
N ILE A 17 -3.89 10.01 -0.23
CA ILE A 17 -3.84 8.69 0.40
C ILE A 17 -2.88 8.69 1.58
N THR A 18 -3.30 8.00 2.64
CA THR A 18 -2.43 7.69 3.77
C THR A 18 -2.07 6.21 3.71
N LEU A 19 -0.77 5.94 3.72
CA LEU A 19 -0.21 4.60 3.83
C LEU A 19 0.19 4.30 5.28
N PRO A 20 0.36 3.02 5.63
CA PRO A 20 0.85 2.65 6.95
C PRO A 20 2.19 3.33 7.26
N SER A 21 2.30 3.88 8.47
CA SER A 21 3.57 4.34 9.02
C SER A 21 4.13 3.27 9.97
N GLY A 22 5.44 3.01 9.87
CA GLY A 22 6.14 2.03 10.69
C GLY A 22 6.24 0.63 10.08
N ASN A 23 6.73 -0.30 10.90
CA ASN A 23 7.02 -1.67 10.47
C ASN A 23 5.80 -2.57 10.65
N ILE A 24 5.56 -3.43 9.66
CA ILE A 24 4.64 -4.56 9.78
C ILE A 24 5.46 -5.84 9.82
N VAL A 25 5.21 -6.65 10.85
CA VAL A 25 5.93 -7.90 11.06
C VAL A 25 5.25 -9.02 10.27
N LEU A 26 6.02 -9.68 9.42
CA LEU A 26 5.65 -10.96 8.80
C LEU A 26 6.31 -12.07 9.63
N ALA A 27 5.57 -13.11 9.98
CA ALA A 27 6.09 -14.24 10.77
C ALA A 27 5.74 -15.59 10.15
N ASN A 28 6.60 -16.59 10.39
CA ASN A 28 6.37 -17.99 10.03
C ASN A 28 6.39 -18.93 11.25
N GLY A 29 6.05 -18.39 12.42
CA GLY A 29 6.20 -19.06 13.71
C GLY A 29 7.47 -18.62 14.42
N ALA A 30 8.61 -19.22 14.08
CA ALA A 30 9.88 -18.98 14.80
C ALA A 30 10.70 -17.80 14.26
N ASN A 31 10.47 -17.37 13.01
CA ASN A 31 11.24 -16.31 12.37
C ASN A 31 10.32 -15.16 11.97
N SER A 32 10.89 -13.97 11.83
CA SER A 32 10.19 -12.78 11.36
C SER A 32 10.97 -12.03 10.28
N MET A 33 10.24 -11.27 9.48
CA MET A 33 10.73 -10.24 8.56
C MET A 33 9.90 -8.98 8.78
N ASN A 34 10.44 -7.82 8.41
CA ASN A 34 9.70 -6.57 8.47
C ASN A 34 9.38 -6.07 7.06
N ILE A 35 8.18 -5.55 6.87
CA ILE A 35 7.87 -4.67 5.74
C ILE A 35 7.71 -3.24 6.24
N ASN A 36 8.32 -2.29 5.55
CA ASN A 36 8.30 -0.86 5.88
C ASN A 36 8.44 -0.02 4.61
N ASN A 37 8.58 1.30 4.78
CA ASN A 37 8.84 2.24 3.69
C ASN A 37 7.79 2.12 2.56
N PHE A 38 6.52 2.16 2.96
CA PHE A 38 5.40 2.05 2.03
C PHE A 38 5.39 3.23 1.05
N THR A 39 5.19 2.93 -0.23
CA THR A 39 5.11 3.90 -1.32
C THR A 39 3.93 3.59 -2.21
N ALA A 40 3.44 4.61 -2.91
CA ALA A 40 2.42 4.46 -3.94
C ALA A 40 2.91 5.01 -5.28
N SER A 41 2.48 4.40 -6.38
CA SER A 41 2.88 4.80 -7.74
C SER A 41 2.44 6.21 -8.14
N ILE A 42 1.47 6.78 -7.42
CA ILE A 42 0.93 8.14 -7.65
C ILE A 42 1.46 9.16 -6.62
N GLY A 43 2.37 8.77 -5.72
CA GLY A 43 2.69 9.57 -4.53
C GLY A 43 1.59 9.49 -3.47
N LEU A 44 1.71 10.29 -2.40
CA LEU A 44 0.74 10.31 -1.29
C LEU A 44 -0.27 11.46 -1.38
N THR A 45 0.14 12.56 -2.02
CA THR A 45 -0.65 13.78 -2.15
C THR A 45 -0.86 14.08 -3.63
N ALA A 46 -2.10 14.41 -4.00
CA ALA A 46 -2.53 14.71 -5.38
C ALA A 46 -2.81 13.50 -6.30
N GLY A 47 -3.53 12.50 -5.80
CA GLY A 47 -4.29 11.61 -6.68
C GLY A 47 -5.31 12.40 -7.50
N GLN A 48 -5.57 12.00 -8.75
CA GLN A 48 -6.43 12.72 -9.69
C GLN A 48 -7.35 11.74 -10.42
N LEU A 49 -8.65 11.91 -10.21
CA LEU A 49 -9.65 11.10 -10.89
C LEU A 49 -9.82 11.53 -12.35
N SER A 50 -9.98 10.55 -13.24
CA SER A 50 -10.16 10.75 -14.68
C SER A 50 -11.34 11.67 -15.02
N SER A 51 -11.24 12.33 -16.19
CA SER A 51 -12.33 13.11 -16.76
C SER A 51 -13.44 12.20 -17.33
N GLY A 52 -14.69 12.67 -17.28
CA GLY A 52 -15.88 11.98 -17.80
C GLY A 52 -16.47 10.94 -16.83
N GLY A 53 -17.82 10.80 -16.86
CA GLY A 53 -18.56 9.80 -16.09
C GLY A 53 -18.21 9.78 -14.58
N THR A 54 -18.09 8.58 -14.02
CA THR A 54 -17.43 8.35 -12.72
C THR A 54 -15.92 8.46 -12.93
N GLY A 55 -15.28 9.43 -12.28
CA GLY A 55 -13.83 9.57 -12.33
C GLY A 55 -13.16 8.41 -11.62
N THR A 56 -12.11 7.85 -12.20
CA THR A 56 -11.35 6.74 -11.61
C THR A 56 -9.84 7.00 -11.67
N GLN A 57 -9.11 6.39 -10.75
CA GLN A 57 -7.65 6.28 -10.81
C GLN A 57 -7.21 4.96 -10.19
N SER A 58 -6.38 4.22 -10.91
CA SER A 58 -5.72 3.02 -10.38
C SER A 58 -4.27 3.32 -10.00
N PHE A 59 -3.83 2.74 -8.90
CA PHE A 59 -2.45 2.88 -8.43
C PHE A 59 -1.99 1.60 -7.71
N THR A 60 -0.69 1.46 -7.53
CA THR A 60 -0.11 0.34 -6.77
C THR A 60 0.55 0.82 -5.49
N VAL A 61 0.43 0.03 -4.42
CA VAL A 61 1.15 0.22 -3.15
C VAL A 61 2.23 -0.85 -3.01
N GLY A 62 3.46 -0.40 -2.79
CA GLY A 62 4.64 -1.23 -2.52
C GLY A 62 5.26 -0.91 -1.16
N ALA A 63 6.20 -1.74 -0.74
CA ALA A 63 6.97 -1.60 0.49
C ALA A 63 8.34 -2.27 0.32
N THR A 64 9.28 -1.95 1.22
CA THR A 64 10.55 -2.65 1.36
C THR A 64 10.36 -3.84 2.29
N LEU A 65 10.90 -5.01 1.92
CA LEU A 65 10.99 -6.19 2.77
C LEU A 65 12.41 -6.31 3.30
N ASP A 66 12.56 -6.19 4.61
CA ASP A 66 13.84 -6.38 5.29
C ASP A 66 14.04 -7.87 5.59
N VAL A 67 15.06 -8.45 4.95
CA VAL A 67 15.43 -9.86 5.09
C VAL A 67 16.78 -9.93 5.79
N SER A 68 16.80 -10.54 6.99
CA SER A 68 18.05 -10.72 7.74
C SER A 68 18.96 -11.75 7.07
N ALA A 69 20.25 -11.68 7.36
CA ALA A 69 21.17 -12.75 6.95
C ALA A 69 20.69 -14.11 7.51
N ASN A 70 20.80 -15.16 6.70
CA ASN A 70 20.35 -16.52 7.04
C ASN A 70 18.85 -16.65 7.35
N GLN A 71 18.00 -15.75 6.83
CA GLN A 71 16.56 -15.87 6.97
C GLN A 71 16.07 -17.22 6.41
N ALA A 72 15.40 -18.01 7.24
CA ALA A 72 14.87 -19.31 6.83
C ALA A 72 13.83 -19.15 5.72
N ALA A 73 13.94 -19.95 4.65
CA ALA A 73 12.93 -20.02 3.61
C ALA A 73 11.59 -20.50 4.19
N GLY A 74 10.49 -19.92 3.73
CA GLY A 74 9.15 -20.30 4.17
C GLY A 74 8.11 -19.24 3.84
N LEU A 75 6.86 -19.55 4.16
CA LEU A 75 5.74 -18.62 4.05
C LEU A 75 5.70 -17.75 5.30
N TYR A 76 5.80 -16.43 5.12
CA TYR A 76 5.65 -15.45 6.19
C TYR A 76 4.35 -14.67 5.97
N THR A 77 3.53 -14.56 7.01
CA THR A 77 2.24 -13.86 6.97
C THR A 77 2.16 -12.85 8.11
N THR A 78 1.39 -11.78 7.92
CA THR A 78 0.96 -10.92 9.02
C THR A 78 -0.47 -11.28 9.40
N ALA A 79 -0.76 -11.34 10.70
CA ALA A 79 -2.13 -11.45 11.20
C ALA A 79 -2.88 -10.11 11.14
N THR A 80 -2.14 -9.00 11.09
CA THR A 80 -2.68 -7.64 11.05
C THR A 80 -2.62 -7.11 9.62
N PRO A 81 -3.77 -6.88 8.97
CA PRO A 81 -3.82 -6.19 7.70
C PRO A 81 -3.25 -4.78 7.80
N PHE A 82 -2.76 -4.25 6.69
CA PHE A 82 -2.35 -2.86 6.60
C PHE A 82 -3.46 -2.02 5.97
N ASN A 83 -3.61 -0.79 6.45
CA ASN A 83 -4.68 0.09 6.01
C ASN A 83 -4.17 1.08 4.95
N VAL A 84 -4.96 1.28 3.90
CA VAL A 84 -4.80 2.36 2.93
C VAL A 84 -6.06 3.21 3.02
N THR A 85 -5.90 4.46 3.44
CA THR A 85 -7.03 5.39 3.58
C THR A 85 -7.04 6.36 2.41
N VAL A 86 -8.21 6.57 1.82
CA VAL A 86 -8.43 7.55 0.77
C VAL A 86 -9.18 8.74 1.37
N ASN A 87 -8.59 9.92 1.27
CA ASN A 87 -9.20 11.16 1.71
C ASN A 87 -9.62 11.96 0.48
N TYR A 88 -10.93 12.07 0.31
CA TYR A 88 -11.53 12.80 -0.79
C TYR A 88 -11.62 14.29 -0.43
N ASN A 89 -11.11 15.17 -1.31
CA ASN A 89 -11.07 16.62 -1.08
C ASN A 89 -12.26 17.35 -1.72
#